data_AF-A0A497AJ81-F1
#
_entry.id   AF-A0A497AJ81-F1
#
_cell.length_a   1.000
_cell.length_b   1.000
_cell.length_c   1.000
_cell.angle_alpha   90.00
_cell.angle_beta   90.00
_cell.angle_gamma   90.00
#
_symmetry.space_group_name_H-M   'P 1'
#
loop_
_entity.id
_entity.type
_entity.pdbx_description
1 polymer ?
#
loop_
_entity_poly.entity_id
_entity_poly.type
_entity_poly.pdbx_seq_one_letter_code
_entity_poly.pdbx_strand_id
1 'polypeptide(L)'
;MGGVRAGLLAALVVGLTAPGWGDAYISTASIFELGVSARVAGLGGAFIALADDEAAVFYNPAGLPALSETRLSSQFTRPFGAFSYGTFGAAQPGWGGYFLLLDSDTLEERDLYGNPTGTFRYTSMGLVLGFGHQLSGGLSFGLQVKA
;
A
#
# COMPACT_ATOMS: atom_id res chain seq x y z
N MET A 1 17.04 40.83 -11.64
CA MET A 1 18.38 40.30 -11.95
C MET A 1 19.01 39.96 -10.61
N GLY A 2 19.08 38.72 -10.11
CA GLY A 2 19.38 37.44 -10.73
C GLY A 2 20.39 36.80 -9.76
N GLY A 3 19.98 35.76 -9.05
CA GLY A 3 20.81 35.17 -7.99
C GLY A 3 20.13 33.97 -7.35
N VAL A 4 19.95 32.91 -8.13
CA VAL A 4 19.51 31.59 -7.64
C VAL A 4 20.60 31.05 -6.72
N ARG A 5 20.34 31.01 -5.41
CA ARG A 5 21.17 30.26 -4.47
C ARG A 5 20.65 28.84 -4.40
N ALA A 6 21.27 27.98 -5.22
CA ALA A 6 21.18 26.54 -5.12
C ALA A 6 21.76 26.10 -3.76
N GLY A 7 20.89 25.77 -2.81
CA GLY A 7 21.25 25.06 -1.59
C GLY A 7 20.94 23.58 -1.80
N LEU A 8 21.99 22.75 -1.87
CA LEU A 8 21.89 21.29 -1.90
C LEU A 8 20.98 20.78 -0.76
N LEU A 9 19.87 20.14 -1.10
CA LEU A 9 19.15 19.27 -0.17
C LEU A 9 19.64 17.84 -0.36
N ALA A 10 20.70 17.48 0.37
CA ALA A 10 21.05 16.09 0.59
C ALA A 10 20.13 15.56 1.70
N ALA A 11 18.99 14.96 1.30
CA ALA A 11 18.16 14.22 2.22
C ALA A 11 18.81 12.85 2.50
N LEU A 12 19.43 12.73 3.68
CA LEU A 12 19.91 11.46 4.22
C LEU A 12 18.68 10.60 4.59
N VAL A 13 18.33 9.65 3.73
CA VAL A 13 17.35 8.61 4.07
C VAL A 13 18.05 7.59 4.96
N VAL A 14 17.92 7.76 6.28
CA VAL A 14 18.20 6.68 7.22
C VAL A 14 16.97 5.77 7.23
N GLY A 15 16.95 4.81 6.31
CA GLY A 15 16.02 3.70 6.39
C GLY A 15 16.39 2.82 7.58
N LEU A 16 15.65 2.90 8.68
CA LEU A 16 15.59 1.80 9.65
C LEU A 16 14.81 0.65 8.98
N THR A 17 15.46 -0.07 8.07
CA THR A 17 14.99 -1.39 7.68
C THR A 17 15.43 -2.34 8.79
N ALA A 18 14.50 -2.77 9.64
CA ALA A 18 14.74 -3.98 10.42
C ALA A 18 15.06 -5.11 9.42
N PRO A 19 16.22 -5.78 9.51
CA PRO A 19 16.54 -6.88 8.61
C PRO A 19 15.62 -8.05 9.00
N GLY A 20 14.49 -8.17 8.31
CA GLY A 20 13.71 -9.39 8.31
C GLY A 20 14.44 -10.42 7.47
N TRP A 21 15.15 -11.34 8.11
CA TRP A 21 15.55 -12.60 7.48
C TRP A 21 14.29 -13.47 7.36
N GLY A 22 13.54 -13.27 6.28
CA GLY A 22 12.45 -14.14 5.88
C GLY A 22 12.71 -14.59 4.44
N ASP A 23 12.68 -15.89 4.19
CA ASP A 23 12.80 -16.45 2.85
C ASP A 23 11.81 -15.75 1.92
N ALA A 24 12.34 -15.24 0.81
CA ALA A 24 11.55 -14.62 -0.23
C ALA A 24 10.56 -15.66 -0.79
N TYR A 25 9.36 -15.20 -1.12
CA TYR A 25 8.36 -15.83 -2.00
C TYR A 25 7.17 -16.57 -1.38
N ILE A 26 7.14 -16.91 -0.08
CA ILE A 26 5.89 -17.38 0.56
C ILE A 26 5.70 -16.67 1.90
N SER A 27 5.22 -15.44 1.84
CA SER A 27 4.87 -14.66 3.02
C SER A 27 3.35 -14.54 3.13
N THR A 28 2.82 -14.76 4.33
CA THR A 28 1.42 -14.43 4.68
C THR A 28 1.12 -12.93 4.53
N ALA A 29 2.14 -12.09 4.36
CA ALA A 29 2.04 -10.66 4.11
C ALA A 29 1.82 -10.29 2.61
N SER A 30 1.66 -11.26 1.71
CA SER A 30 1.47 -11.01 0.26
C SER A 30 0.25 -10.14 -0.07
N ILE A 31 -0.76 -10.11 0.79
CA ILE A 31 -1.91 -9.20 0.65
C ILE A 31 -1.50 -7.72 0.59
N PHE A 32 -0.36 -7.35 1.18
CA PHE A 32 0.18 -5.98 1.19
C PHE A 32 1.03 -5.64 -0.03
N GLU A 33 1.20 -6.56 -0.97
CA GLU A 33 1.82 -6.29 -2.28
C GLU A 33 0.77 -5.90 -3.33
N LEU A 34 -0.51 -6.15 -3.04
CA LEU A 34 -1.62 -5.78 -3.89
C LEU A 34 -1.98 -4.30 -3.70
N GLY A 35 -2.14 -3.59 -4.82
CA GLY A 35 -2.46 -2.16 -4.81
C GLY A 35 -3.88 -1.89 -4.30
N VAL A 36 -4.03 -0.86 -3.47
CA VAL A 36 -5.30 -0.58 -2.75
C VAL A 36 -6.24 0.40 -3.44
N SER A 37 -5.84 0.98 -4.58
CA SER A 37 -6.58 2.05 -5.25
C SER A 37 -6.64 1.87 -6.77
N ALA A 38 -7.86 1.94 -7.31
CA ALA A 38 -8.12 1.86 -8.74
C ALA A 38 -7.51 3.04 -9.51
N ARG A 39 -7.46 4.23 -8.88
CA ARG A 39 -6.78 5.40 -9.44
C ARG A 39 -5.29 5.15 -9.58
N VAL A 40 -4.64 4.63 -8.53
CA VAL A 40 -3.22 4.31 -8.55
C VAL A 40 -2.91 3.22 -9.57
N ALA A 41 -3.78 2.22 -9.71
CA ALA A 41 -3.69 1.22 -10.77
C ALA A 41 -3.78 1.84 -12.17
N GLY A 42 -4.70 2.78 -12.40
CA GLY A 42 -4.82 3.53 -13.65
C GLY A 42 -3.60 4.40 -13.99
N LEU A 43 -2.83 4.81 -12.98
CA LEU A 43 -1.54 5.49 -13.12
C LEU A 43 -0.36 4.52 -13.34
N GLY A 44 -0.62 3.21 -13.48
CA GLY A 44 0.43 2.19 -13.58
C GLY A 44 1.27 2.05 -12.31
N GLY A 45 0.72 2.41 -11.14
CA GLY A 45 1.43 2.42 -9.86
C GLY A 45 2.24 3.70 -9.58
N ALA A 46 2.25 4.67 -10.50
CA ALA A 46 2.99 5.92 -10.35
C ALA A 46 2.25 6.93 -9.45
N PHE A 47 2.29 6.73 -8.13
CA PHE A 47 1.58 7.59 -7.17
C PHE A 47 2.46 8.18 -6.05
N ILE A 48 3.67 7.66 -5.84
CA ILE A 48 4.53 8.01 -4.69
C ILE A 48 4.75 9.52 -4.51
N ALA A 49 4.92 10.27 -5.62
CA ALA A 49 5.19 11.70 -5.61
C ALA A 49 3.91 12.55 -5.59
N LEU A 50 2.75 11.95 -5.88
CA LEU A 50 1.48 12.65 -5.93
C LEU A 50 0.85 12.67 -4.53
N ALA A 51 0.66 11.49 -3.91
CA ALA A 51 0.25 11.32 -2.52
C ALA A 51 -0.88 12.27 -2.05
N ASP A 52 -1.83 12.55 -2.95
CA ASP A 52 -2.84 13.60 -2.83
C ASP A 52 -4.21 13.09 -2.40
N ASP A 53 -4.35 11.79 -2.16
CA ASP A 53 -5.59 11.13 -1.74
C ASP A 53 -5.38 10.11 -0.61
N GLU A 54 -6.42 9.38 -0.24
CA GLU A 54 -6.35 8.40 0.85
C GLU A 54 -5.38 7.26 0.59
N ALA A 55 -5.04 6.96 -0.66
CA ALA A 55 -4.01 5.98 -1.01
C ALA A 55 -2.61 6.39 -0.53
N ALA A 56 -2.41 7.66 -0.16
CA ALA A 56 -1.20 8.11 0.54
C ALA A 56 -0.90 7.25 1.79
N VAL A 57 -1.92 6.77 2.50
CA VAL A 57 -1.74 5.84 3.64
C VAL A 57 -0.89 4.63 3.26
N PHE A 58 -1.14 4.04 2.08
CA PHE A 58 -0.49 2.81 1.62
C PHE A 58 0.83 3.07 0.88
N TYR A 59 0.88 4.11 0.05
CA TYR A 59 2.02 4.37 -0.83
C TYR A 59 3.03 5.35 -0.24
N ASN A 60 2.59 6.45 0.39
CA ASN A 60 3.47 7.47 0.94
C ASN A 60 2.80 8.25 2.10
N PRO A 61 2.88 7.75 3.35
CA PRO A 61 2.22 8.41 4.48
C PRO A 61 2.75 9.81 4.78
N ALA A 62 3.93 10.19 4.26
CA ALA A 62 4.45 11.55 4.40
C ALA A 62 3.62 12.60 3.64
N GLY A 63 2.78 12.17 2.69
CA GLY A 63 1.83 13.05 1.98
C GLY A 63 0.55 13.34 2.78
N LEU A 64 0.23 12.56 3.82
CA LEU A 64 -1.01 12.69 4.60
C LEU A 64 -1.26 14.09 5.19
N PRO A 65 -0.26 14.84 5.70
CA PRO A 65 -0.49 16.20 6.21
C PRO A 65 -0.91 17.20 5.14
N ALA A 66 -0.63 16.92 3.86
CA ALA A 66 -0.94 17.81 2.74
C ALA A 66 -2.37 17.63 2.22
N LEU A 67 -3.11 16.64 2.72
CA LEU A 67 -4.53 16.49 2.40
C LEU A 67 -5.30 17.71 2.94
N SER A 68 -6.24 18.22 2.15
CA SER A 68 -7.08 19.36 2.55
C SER A 68 -8.35 18.94 3.29
N GLU A 69 -8.76 17.68 3.12
CA GLU A 69 -10.03 17.15 3.59
C GLU A 69 -9.95 15.63 3.80
N THR A 70 -10.96 15.08 4.46
CA THR A 70 -11.10 13.63 4.59
C THR A 70 -11.50 13.01 3.25
N ARG A 71 -10.77 11.98 2.82
CA ARG A 71 -11.06 11.19 1.62
C ARG A 71 -11.35 9.75 1.96
N LEU A 72 -12.24 9.15 1.19
CA LEU A 72 -12.72 7.78 1.34
C LEU A 72 -12.64 7.09 0.00
N SER A 73 -12.21 5.83 -0.01
CA SER A 73 -12.29 5.01 -1.22
C SER A 73 -12.56 3.55 -0.91
N SER A 74 -13.05 2.86 -1.94
CA SER A 74 -13.13 1.43 -1.96
C SER A 74 -12.75 0.92 -3.34
N GLN A 75 -12.08 -0.21 -3.38
CA GLN A 75 -11.76 -0.93 -4.61
C GLN A 75 -12.23 -2.37 -4.48
N PHE A 76 -12.67 -2.93 -5.60
CA PHE A 76 -12.83 -4.36 -5.76
C PHE A 76 -12.24 -4.79 -7.09
N THR A 77 -11.47 -5.88 -7.11
CA THR A 77 -10.88 -6.44 -8.32
C THR A 77 -10.84 -7.95 -8.28
N ARG A 78 -10.89 -8.57 -9.47
CA ARG A 78 -10.76 -10.01 -9.68
C ARG A 78 -9.78 -10.29 -10.82
N PRO A 79 -8.47 -10.22 -10.58
CA PRO A 79 -7.47 -10.35 -11.64
C PRO A 79 -7.60 -11.71 -12.34
N PHE A 80 -8.08 -11.70 -13.58
CA PHE A 80 -8.30 -12.90 -14.41
C PHE A 80 -9.13 -14.02 -13.73
N GLY A 81 -9.96 -13.66 -12.75
CA GLY A 81 -10.74 -14.64 -11.98
C GLY A 81 -9.93 -15.48 -10.98
N ALA A 82 -8.66 -15.16 -10.74
CA ALA A 82 -7.78 -15.95 -9.86
C ALA A 82 -8.11 -15.81 -8.37
N PHE A 83 -8.53 -14.63 -7.94
CA PHE A 83 -8.96 -14.33 -6.57
C PHE A 83 -9.80 -13.06 -6.57
N SER A 84 -10.55 -12.85 -5.50
CA SER A 84 -11.27 -11.61 -5.22
C SER A 84 -10.49 -10.79 -4.21
N TYR A 85 -10.24 -9.51 -4.52
CA TYR A 85 -9.53 -8.59 -3.65
C TYR A 85 -10.31 -7.29 -3.50
N GLY A 86 -10.65 -6.97 -2.26
CA GLY A 86 -11.40 -5.78 -1.87
C GLY A 86 -10.63 -4.93 -0.89
N THR A 87 -10.72 -3.61 -1.04
CA THR A 87 -10.16 -2.65 -0.09
C THR A 87 -11.17 -1.58 0.25
N PHE A 88 -11.08 -1.06 1.47
CA PHE A 88 -11.81 0.11 1.92
C PHE A 88 -10.85 0.97 2.74
N GLY A 89 -10.75 2.25 2.40
CA GLY A 89 -9.80 3.16 3.03
C GLY A 89 -10.38 4.54 3.30
N ALA A 90 -9.77 5.19 4.28
CA ALA A 90 -10.07 6.53 4.69
C ALA A 90 -8.77 7.24 5.09
N ALA A 91 -8.63 8.50 4.72
CA ALA A 91 -7.54 9.34 5.21
C ALA A 91 -8.03 10.76 5.45
N GLN A 92 -7.43 11.42 6.42
CA GLN A 92 -7.63 12.83 6.70
C GLN A 92 -6.26 13.48 6.93
N PRO A 93 -6.18 14.81 7.10
CA PRO A 93 -4.90 15.47 7.31
C PRO A 93 -4.11 14.85 8.46
N GLY A 94 -2.97 14.23 8.14
CA GLY A 94 -2.04 13.64 9.08
C GLY A 94 -2.22 12.15 9.43
N TRP A 95 -3.35 11.50 9.12
CA TRP A 95 -3.50 10.05 9.35
C TRP A 95 -4.58 9.38 8.51
N GLY A 96 -4.51 8.06 8.39
CA GLY A 96 -5.54 7.27 7.73
C GLY A 96 -5.33 5.78 7.87
N GLY A 97 -6.20 5.01 7.24
CA GLY A 97 -6.17 3.57 7.27
C GLY A 97 -6.82 2.91 6.07
N TYR A 98 -6.43 1.65 5.83
CA TYR A 98 -7.08 0.75 4.88
C TYR A 98 -7.38 -0.58 5.54
N PHE A 99 -8.51 -1.14 5.18
CA PHE A 99 -8.88 -2.52 5.41
C PHE A 99 -8.86 -3.28 4.08
N LEU A 100 -8.24 -4.46 4.09
CA LEU A 100 -7.96 -5.29 2.93
C LEU A 100 -8.59 -6.66 3.15
N LEU A 101 -9.22 -7.19 2.10
CA LEU A 101 -9.81 -8.52 2.07
C LEU A 101 -9.37 -9.22 0.81
N LEU A 102 -8.85 -10.44 0.95
CA LEU A 102 -8.53 -11.32 -0.16
C LEU A 102 -9.22 -12.66 0.04
N ASP A 103 -9.79 -13.18 -1.04
CA ASP A 103 -10.37 -14.51 -1.08
C ASP A 103 -10.00 -15.20 -2.41
N SER A 104 -9.35 -16.35 -2.34
CA SER A 104 -8.93 -17.10 -3.53
C SER A 104 -10.06 -17.82 -4.25
N ASP A 105 -11.28 -17.82 -3.71
CA ASP A 105 -12.29 -18.82 -4.01
C ASP A 105 -11.74 -20.25 -3.80
N THR A 106 -12.48 -21.25 -4.27
CA THR A 106 -12.10 -22.66 -4.18
C THR A 106 -11.13 -23.01 -5.31
N LEU A 107 -9.92 -23.39 -4.93
CA LEU A 107 -8.86 -23.83 -5.84
C LEU A 107 -8.80 -25.36 -5.85
N GLU A 108 -8.63 -25.95 -7.03
CA GLU A 108 -8.44 -27.40 -7.21
C GLU A 108 -7.00 -27.77 -6.88
N GLU A 109 -6.83 -28.70 -5.95
CA GLU A 109 -5.53 -29.26 -5.60
C GLU A 109 -5.16 -30.35 -6.60
N ARG A 110 -3.92 -30.33 -7.11
CA ARG A 110 -3.41 -31.34 -8.05
C ARG A 110 -2.10 -31.95 -7.55
N ASP A 111 -1.94 -33.25 -7.76
CA ASP A 111 -0.67 -33.93 -7.52
C ASP A 111 0.40 -33.57 -8.58
N LEU A 112 1.61 -34.10 -8.42
CA LEU A 112 2.71 -33.93 -9.36
C LEU A 112 2.47 -34.56 -10.75
N TYR A 113 1.40 -35.33 -10.93
CA TYR A 113 0.96 -35.92 -12.19
C TYR A 113 -0.27 -35.19 -12.78
N GLY A 114 -0.74 -34.12 -12.13
CA GLY A 114 -1.88 -33.31 -12.56
C GLY A 114 -3.26 -33.84 -12.18
N ASN A 115 -3.34 -34.93 -11.40
CA ASN A 115 -4.62 -35.49 -10.98
C ASN A 115 -5.23 -34.66 -9.84
N PRO A 116 -6.56 -34.39 -9.87
CA PRO A 116 -7.24 -33.74 -8.75
C PRO A 116 -7.16 -34.58 -7.48
N THR A 117 -6.66 -33.99 -6.40
CA THR A 117 -6.58 -34.62 -5.07
C THR A 117 -7.57 -34.02 -4.08
N GLY A 118 -8.06 -32.81 -4.32
CA GLY A 118 -8.98 -32.13 -3.43
C GLY A 118 -9.24 -30.68 -3.83
N THR A 119 -9.73 -29.89 -2.89
CA THR A 119 -9.87 -28.46 -3.03
C THR A 119 -9.38 -27.74 -1.79
N PHE A 120 -8.87 -26.52 -1.97
CA PHE A 120 -8.49 -25.64 -0.87
C PHE A 120 -8.95 -24.21 -1.14
N ARG A 121 -9.10 -23.42 -0.08
CA ARG A 121 -9.46 -22.00 -0.15
C ARG A 121 -8.54 -21.21 0.76
N TYR A 122 -8.07 -20.07 0.28
CA TYR A 122 -7.25 -19.14 1.01
C TYR A 122 -7.99 -17.81 1.17
N THR A 123 -8.10 -17.35 2.41
CA THR A 123 -8.68 -16.05 2.75
C THR A 123 -7.67 -15.30 3.61
N SER A 124 -7.48 -14.02 3.33
CA SER A 124 -6.59 -13.15 4.08
C SER A 124 -7.23 -11.79 4.32
N MET A 125 -6.89 -11.20 5.45
CA MET A 125 -7.36 -9.89 5.86
C MET A 125 -6.14 -9.06 6.24
N GLY A 126 -6.18 -7.77 5.95
CA GLY A 126 -5.10 -6.86 6.28
C GLY A 126 -5.62 -5.53 6.79
N LEU A 127 -4.90 -4.95 7.73
CA LEU A 127 -5.08 -3.58 8.19
C LEU A 127 -3.81 -2.79 7.91
N VAL A 128 -3.96 -1.61 7.33
CA VAL A 128 -2.88 -0.65 7.15
C VAL A 128 -3.25 0.62 7.87
N LEU A 129 -2.35 1.11 8.71
CA LEU A 129 -2.48 2.41 9.37
C LEU A 129 -1.29 3.28 8.95
N GLY A 130 -1.57 4.54 8.65
CA GLY A 130 -0.57 5.50 8.22
C GLY A 130 -0.69 6.79 9.03
N PHE A 131 0.45 7.32 9.43
CA PHE A 131 0.56 8.61 10.10
C PHE A 131 1.59 9.46 9.37
N GLY A 132 1.29 10.72 9.16
CA GLY A 132 2.19 11.68 8.55
C GLY A 132 2.29 12.94 9.40
N HIS A 133 3.45 13.57 9.39
CA HIS A 133 3.65 14.85 10.06
C HIS A 133 4.47 15.81 9.20
N GLN A 134 4.06 17.07 9.18
CA GLN A 134 4.76 18.12 8.46
C GLN A 134 5.85 18.73 9.35
N LEU A 135 7.07 18.82 8.80
CA LEU A 135 8.18 19.59 9.35
C LEU A 135 8.18 21.02 8.79
N SER A 136 9.12 21.82 9.24
CA SER A 136 9.38 23.13 8.65
C SER A 136 9.92 23.04 7.21
N GLY A 137 9.57 24.00 6.37
CA GLY A 137 10.20 24.19 5.06
C GLY A 137 9.73 23.25 3.96
N GLY A 138 8.49 22.73 4.05
CA GLY A 138 7.91 21.86 3.02
C GLY A 138 8.36 20.40 3.10
N LEU A 139 9.13 20.04 4.13
CA LEU A 139 9.49 18.66 4.44
C LEU A 139 8.39 17.99 5.28
N SER A 140 8.19 16.69 5.10
CA SER A 140 7.31 15.87 5.93
C SER A 140 7.91 14.47 6.10
N PHE A 141 7.49 13.77 7.14
CA PHE A 141 7.78 12.35 7.32
C PHE A 141 6.48 11.58 7.52
N GLY A 142 6.53 10.27 7.31
CA GLY A 142 5.41 9.38 7.56
C GLY A 142 5.85 8.02 8.06
N LEU A 143 4.94 7.37 8.78
CA LEU A 143 5.09 6.04 9.34
C LEU A 143 3.87 5.21 8.94
N GLN A 144 4.11 3.95 8.60
CA GLN A 144 3.06 3.00 8.24
C GLN A 144 3.23 1.72 9.05
N VAL A 145 2.10 1.15 9.47
CA VAL A 145 2.02 -0.17 10.11
C VAL A 145 1.06 -1.03 9.29
N LYS A 146 1.44 -2.30 9.09
CA LYS A 146 0.66 -3.32 8.38
C LYS A 146 0.47 -4.51 9.32
N ALA A 147 -0.76 -4.99 9.46
CA ALA A 147 -1.14 -6.07 10.37
C ALA A 147 -2.11 -7.04 9.69
#